data_AF-T1CR12-F1
#
_entry.id   AF-T1CR12-F1
#
_cell.length_a   1.000
_cell.length_b   1.000
_cell.length_c   1.000
_cell.angle_alpha   90.00
_cell.angle_beta   90.00
_cell.angle_gamma   90.00
#
_symmetry.space_group_name_H-M   'P 1'
#
loop_
_entity.id
_entity.type
_entity.pdbx_description
1 polymer ?
#
loop_
_entity_poly.entity_id
_entity_poly.type
_entity_poly.pdbx_seq_one_letter_code
_entity_poly.pdbx_strand_id
1 'polypeptide(L)'
;RRRFSAPCWPWVPILGECSSANPIDPAQQLDPAWHAELLAEALGQLDAQGIHGKAVTPFLLNHLERATRGESVRANRALVLGNARLAAQVARALADG
;
A
#
# COMPACT_ATOMS: atom_id res chain seq x y z
N ARG A 1 18.64 4.82 20.60
CA ARG A 1 18.39 3.38 20.86
C ARG A 1 16.90 3.20 21.12
N ARG A 2 16.06 2.98 20.10
CA ARG A 2 14.62 2.76 20.31
C ARG A 2 14.42 1.28 20.67
N ARG A 3 14.01 1.01 21.90
CA ARG A 3 13.58 -0.32 22.36
C ARG A 3 12.30 -0.66 21.60
N PHE A 4 12.34 -1.71 20.78
CA PHE A 4 11.13 -2.44 20.43
C PHE A 4 10.59 -3.05 21.74
N SER A 5 9.39 -2.63 22.16
CA SER A 5 8.73 -3.16 23.35
C SER A 5 8.14 -4.53 23.03
N ALA A 6 8.69 -5.56 23.66
CA ALA A 6 8.29 -6.97 23.61
C ALA A 6 8.33 -7.64 22.22
N PRO A 7 8.86 -8.87 22.08
CA PRO A 7 8.63 -9.63 20.87
C PRO A 7 7.12 -9.88 20.75
N CYS A 8 6.52 -9.64 19.59
CA CYS A 8 5.16 -10.12 19.30
C CYS A 8 5.07 -11.67 19.30
N TRP A 9 6.18 -12.36 19.56
CA TRP A 9 6.42 -13.76 19.23
C TRP A 9 6.48 -14.78 20.39
N PRO A 10 6.21 -14.50 21.68
CA PRO A 10 6.30 -15.57 22.67
C PRO A 10 5.14 -16.59 22.56
N TRP A 11 4.09 -16.29 21.79
CA TRP A 11 2.87 -17.12 21.72
C TRP A 11 2.39 -17.45 20.30
N VAL A 12 3.09 -17.00 19.25
CA VAL A 12 2.74 -17.32 17.86
C VAL A 12 3.62 -18.47 17.40
N PRO A 13 3.08 -19.64 17.04
CA PRO A 13 3.89 -20.70 16.44
C PRO A 13 4.53 -20.13 15.17
N ILE A 14 5.79 -20.49 14.95
CA ILE A 14 6.76 -20.04 13.93
C ILE A 14 6.32 -20.20 12.45
N LEU A 15 5.02 -20.37 12.20
CA LEU A 15 4.35 -20.52 10.91
C LEU A 15 3.42 -19.32 10.59
N GLY A 16 3.59 -18.19 11.28
CA GLY A 16 2.75 -16.99 11.10
C GLY A 16 3.34 -15.96 10.13
N GLU A 17 2.51 -15.42 9.24
CA GLU A 17 2.80 -14.20 8.49
C GLU A 17 2.74 -12.98 9.44
N CYS A 18 3.67 -12.03 9.27
CA CYS A 18 3.61 -10.72 9.90
C CYS A 18 3.46 -9.65 8.82
N SER A 19 2.33 -8.94 8.81
CA SER A 19 2.11 -7.80 7.92
C SER A 19 2.60 -6.51 8.56
N SER A 20 3.32 -5.67 7.79
CA SER A 20 3.81 -4.37 8.22
C SER A 20 3.29 -3.30 7.28
N ALA A 21 2.63 -2.28 7.84
CA ALA A 21 2.21 -1.10 7.10
C ALA A 21 3.30 -0.02 7.18
N ASN A 22 3.89 0.32 6.04
CA ASN A 22 4.89 1.36 5.91
C ASN A 22 4.30 2.56 5.15
N PRO A 23 4.08 3.71 5.82
CA PRO A 23 3.48 4.86 5.17
C PRO A 23 4.40 5.44 4.08
N ILE A 24 3.80 5.96 3.02
CA ILE A 24 4.50 6.78 2.03
C ILE A 24 4.91 8.12 2.66
N ASP A 25 6.00 8.70 2.16
CA ASP A 25 6.38 10.08 2.47
C ASP A 25 5.22 11.05 2.15
N PRO A 26 4.78 11.89 3.10
CA PRO A 26 3.75 12.91 2.87
C PRO A 26 4.03 13.87 1.72
N ALA A 27 5.28 14.05 1.29
CA ALA A 27 5.62 14.85 0.11
C ALA A 27 5.42 14.10 -1.22
N GLN A 28 5.28 12.78 -1.17
CA GLN A 28 5.10 11.90 -2.33
C GLN A 28 3.69 11.32 -2.43
N GLN A 29 2.84 11.51 -1.41
CA GLN A 29 1.45 11.07 -1.41
C GLN A 29 0.59 11.91 -2.38
N LEU A 30 -0.52 11.34 -2.82
CA LEU A 30 -1.59 12.12 -3.45
C LEU A 30 -2.30 12.93 -2.38
N ASP A 31 -2.88 14.06 -2.80
CA ASP A 31 -3.81 14.78 -1.95
C ASP A 31 -4.93 13.83 -1.46
N PRO A 32 -5.13 13.68 -0.14
CA PRO A 32 -6.08 12.69 0.38
C PRO A 32 -7.54 12.96 -0.02
N ALA A 33 -7.95 14.24 -0.11
CA ALA A 33 -9.31 14.59 -0.48
C ALA A 33 -9.55 14.28 -1.97
N TRP A 34 -8.62 14.69 -2.83
CA TRP A 34 -8.68 14.39 -4.25
C TRP A 34 -8.67 12.88 -4.53
N HIS A 35 -7.83 12.11 -3.84
CA HIS A 35 -7.82 10.65 -3.95
C HIS A 35 -9.16 10.03 -3.53
N ALA A 36 -9.76 10.50 -2.43
CA ALA A 36 -11.06 10.01 -1.96
C ALA A 36 -12.19 10.30 -2.96
N GLU A 37 -12.21 11.50 -3.56
CA GLU A 37 -13.17 11.89 -4.59
C GLU A 37 -13.07 10.97 -5.82
N LEU A 38 -11.86 10.78 -6.36
CA LEU A 38 -11.64 9.93 -7.53
C LEU A 38 -11.96 8.46 -7.24
N LEU A 39 -11.67 7.97 -6.04
CA LEU A 39 -12.03 6.62 -5.65
C LEU A 39 -13.55 6.43 -5.58
N ALA A 40 -14.27 7.41 -5.01
CA ALA A 40 -15.73 7.38 -4.95
C ALA A 40 -16.36 7.39 -6.36
N GLU A 41 -15.84 8.22 -7.26
CA GLU A 41 -16.25 8.23 -8.67
C GLU A 41 -16.03 6.86 -9.33
N ALA A 42 -14.84 6.29 -9.19
CA ALA A 42 -14.49 5.00 -9.78
C ALA A 42 -15.37 3.86 -9.25
N LEU A 43 -15.69 3.86 -7.95
CA LEU A 43 -16.58 2.89 -7.34
C LEU A 43 -18.01 3.00 -7.88
N GLY A 44 -18.51 4.23 -8.10
CA GLY A 44 -19.80 4.45 -8.75
C GLY A 44 -19.84 3.94 -10.20
N GLN A 45 -18.73 4.11 -10.94
CA GLN A 45 -18.62 3.59 -12.31
C GLN A 45 -18.59 2.06 -12.37
N LEU A 46 -17.91 1.40 -11.41
CA LEU A 46 -17.91 -0.06 -11.30
C LEU A 46 -19.33 -0.60 -11.12
N ASP A 47 -20.10 0.01 -10.21
CA ASP A 47 -21.48 -0.40 -9.91
C ASP A 47 -22.39 -0.21 -11.14
N ALA A 48 -22.32 0.97 -11.77
CA ALA A 48 -23.10 1.28 -12.97
C ALA A 48 -22.80 0.34 -14.16
N GLN A 49 -21.56 -0.18 -14.24
CA GLN A 49 -21.12 -1.10 -15.30
C GLN A 49 -21.23 -2.58 -14.92
N GLY A 50 -21.65 -2.90 -13.69
CA GLY A 50 -21.73 -4.29 -13.19
C GLY A 50 -20.39 -5.00 -13.13
N ILE A 51 -19.30 -4.27 -12.88
CA ILE A 51 -17.94 -4.83 -12.84
C ILE A 51 -17.67 -5.40 -11.44
N HIS A 52 -17.36 -6.70 -11.39
CA HIS A 52 -17.16 -7.43 -10.13
C HIS A 52 -15.96 -8.38 -10.17
N GLY A 53 -15.59 -8.89 -8.98
CA GLY A 53 -14.55 -9.90 -8.82
C GLY A 53 -13.17 -9.40 -9.27
N LYS A 54 -12.45 -10.24 -10.03
CA LYS A 54 -11.06 -9.98 -10.44
C LYS A 54 -10.90 -8.74 -11.34
N ALA A 55 -11.99 -8.21 -11.91
CA ALA A 55 -11.98 -7.03 -12.76
C ALA A 55 -11.95 -5.71 -11.96
N VAL A 56 -12.28 -5.72 -10.67
CA VAL A 56 -12.36 -4.51 -9.83
C VAL A 56 -11.01 -3.81 -9.71
N THR A 57 -9.97 -4.51 -9.26
CA THR A 57 -8.66 -3.89 -9.02
C THR A 57 -8.02 -3.31 -10.29
N PRO A 58 -7.98 -4.02 -11.44
CA PRO A 58 -7.47 -3.44 -12.68
C PRO A 58 -8.24 -2.20 -13.14
N PHE A 59 -9.57 -2.20 -12.98
CA PHE A 59 -10.40 -1.05 -13.32
C PHE A 59 -10.09 0.18 -12.44
N LEU A 60 -10.07 0.01 -11.11
CA LEU A 60 -9.79 1.11 -10.17
C LEU A 60 -8.42 1.73 -10.43
N LEU A 61 -7.39 0.89 -10.61
CA LEU A 61 -6.04 1.37 -10.86
C LEU A 61 -5.95 2.14 -12.19
N ASN A 62 -6.60 1.66 -13.26
CA ASN A 62 -6.63 2.35 -14.54
C ASN A 62 -7.38 3.69 -14.46
N HIS A 63 -8.53 3.72 -13.76
CA HIS A 63 -9.29 4.94 -13.55
C HIS A 63 -8.44 5.98 -12.82
N LEU A 64 -7.82 5.61 -11.69
CA LEU A 64 -6.97 6.51 -10.90
C LEU A 64 -5.76 7.00 -11.69
N GLU A 65 -5.09 6.14 -12.46
CA GLU A 65 -4.00 6.55 -13.35
C GLU A 65 -4.46 7.63 -14.34
N ARG A 66 -5.57 7.40 -15.04
CA ARG A 66 -6.08 8.32 -16.06
C ARG A 66 -6.55 9.65 -15.45
N ALA A 67 -7.32 9.59 -14.36
CA ALA A 67 -7.89 10.77 -13.71
C ALA A 67 -6.80 11.66 -13.08
N THR A 68 -5.71 11.05 -12.58
CA THR A 68 -4.59 11.78 -11.97
C THR A 68 -3.46 12.09 -12.95
N ARG A 69 -3.63 11.74 -14.24
CA ARG A 69 -2.61 11.89 -15.30
C ARG A 69 -1.26 11.25 -14.91
N GLY A 70 -1.32 10.11 -14.21
CA GLY A 70 -0.15 9.34 -13.80
C GLY A 70 0.40 9.67 -12.40
N GLU A 71 -0.12 10.67 -11.69
CA GLU A 71 0.34 10.98 -10.32
C GLU A 71 0.10 9.80 -9.35
N SER A 72 -1.01 9.06 -9.49
CA SER A 72 -1.27 7.84 -8.71
C SER A 72 -0.19 6.78 -8.90
N VAL A 73 0.31 6.63 -10.13
CA VAL A 73 1.39 5.70 -10.49
C VAL A 73 2.72 6.18 -9.88
N ARG A 74 3.00 7.49 -9.92
CA ARG A 74 4.18 8.09 -9.28
C ARG A 74 4.19 7.81 -7.78
N ALA A 75 3.09 8.06 -7.08
CA ALA A 75 2.99 7.81 -5.65
C ALA A 75 3.07 6.32 -5.31
N ASN A 76 2.39 5.45 -6.05
CA ASN A 76 2.48 4.01 -5.83
C ASN A 76 3.91 3.49 -6.01
N ARG A 77 4.66 3.99 -7.01
CA ARG A 77 6.08 3.66 -7.16
C ARG A 77 6.91 4.10 -5.95
N ALA A 78 6.68 5.31 -5.43
CA ALA A 78 7.37 5.78 -4.23
C ALA A 78 7.06 4.90 -3.00
N LEU A 79 5.81 4.49 -2.82
CA LEU A 79 5.40 3.54 -1.78
C LEU A 79 6.11 2.19 -1.91
N VAL A 80 6.11 1.59 -3.09
CA VAL A 80 6.78 0.29 -3.35
C VAL A 80 8.28 0.36 -3.06
N LEU A 81 8.94 1.45 -3.46
CA LEU A 81 10.36 1.66 -3.15
C LEU A 81 10.60 1.82 -1.64
N GLY A 82 9.71 2.53 -0.93
CA GLY A 82 9.75 2.62 0.53
C GLY A 82 9.63 1.24 1.19
N ASN A 83 8.65 0.44 0.75
CA ASN A 83 8.41 -0.91 1.27
C ASN A 83 9.61 -1.84 1.01
N ALA A 84 10.20 -1.78 -0.19
CA ALA A 84 11.38 -2.55 -0.52
C ALA A 84 12.59 -2.21 0.39
N ARG A 85 12.79 -0.91 0.69
CA ARG A 85 13.86 -0.48 1.61
C ARG A 85 13.63 -0.98 3.02
N LEU A 86 12.40 -0.89 3.54
CA LEU A 86 12.08 -1.40 4.88
C LEU A 86 12.24 -2.92 4.94
N ALA A 87 11.74 -3.64 3.94
CA ALA A 87 11.89 -5.09 3.86
C ALA A 87 13.36 -5.53 3.86
N ALA A 88 14.23 -4.81 3.13
CA ALA A 88 15.67 -5.09 3.15
C ALA A 88 16.30 -4.87 4.54
N GLN A 89 15.89 -3.83 5.29
CA GLN A 89 16.36 -3.60 6.65
C GLN A 89 15.91 -4.70 7.62
N VAL A 90 14.65 -5.13 7.50
CA VAL A 90 14.10 -6.25 8.29
C VAL A 90 14.85 -7.54 7.98
N ALA A 91 15.02 -7.88 6.71
CA ALA A 91 15.76 -9.07 6.29
C ALA A 91 17.19 -9.08 6.82
N ARG A 92 17.89 -7.93 6.76
CA ARG A 92 19.25 -7.80 7.30
C ARG A 92 19.30 -8.00 8.81
N ALA A 93 18.37 -7.39 9.56
CA ALA A 93 18.32 -7.54 11.00
C ALA A 93 18.00 -8.98 11.45
N LEU A 94 17.24 -9.73 10.65
CA LEU A 94 16.95 -11.14 10.88
C LEU A 94 18.12 -12.06 10.50
N ALA A 95 18.94 -11.68 9.53
CA ALA A 95 20.09 -12.47 9.11
C ALA A 95 21.32 -12.28 10.02
N ASP A 96 21.44 -11.10 10.66
CA ASP A 96 22.54 -10.77 11.57
C ASP A 96 22.33 -11.29 13.01
N GLY A 97 21.17 -11.89 13.31
CA GLY A 97 20.81 -12.47 14.62
C GLY A 97 20.83 -13.99 14.59
#